data_AF-V4W7Q2-F1
#
_entry.id   AF-V4W7Q2-F1
#
_cell.length_a   1.000
_cell.length_b   1.000
_cell.length_c   1.000
_cell.angle_alpha   90.00
_cell.angle_beta   90.00
_cell.angle_gamma   90.00
#
_symmetry.space_group_name_H-M   'P 1'
#
loop_
_entity.id
_entity.type
_entity.pdbx_description
1 polymer ?
#
loop_
_entity_poly.entity_id
_entity_poly.type
_entity_poly.pdbx_seq_one_letter_code
_entity_poly.pdbx_strand_id
1 'polypeptide(L)'
;MDFDSFLTSLGTSFIIFVVLMCLFAWLSSKPGNTVVYYPNRILKGLDPWEGGSRTRNPFTWIKEAMSSSEQDVINMSGLDTAVYFVFLST
;
A
#
# COMPACT_ATOMS: atom_id res chain seq x y z
N MET A 1 18.67 19.15 -17.67
CA MET A 1 18.58 19.62 -16.28
C MET A 1 19.97 19.58 -15.70
N ASP A 2 20.36 20.59 -14.95
CA ASP A 2 21.62 20.56 -14.20
C ASP A 2 21.55 19.47 -13.13
N PHE A 3 22.65 18.76 -12.92
CA PHE A 3 22.72 17.63 -11.99
C PHE A 3 22.31 18.04 -10.56
N ASP A 4 22.73 19.22 -10.12
CA ASP A 4 22.39 19.74 -8.80
C ASP A 4 20.89 20.01 -8.63
N SER A 5 20.24 20.52 -9.70
CA SER A 5 18.79 20.73 -9.74
C SER A 5 18.03 19.41 -9.74
N PHE A 6 18.53 18.40 -10.47
CA PHE A 6 17.98 17.05 -10.44
C PHE A 6 18.12 16.42 -9.05
N LEU A 7 19.31 16.48 -8.45
CA LEU A 7 19.60 15.89 -7.15
C LEU A 7 18.77 16.54 -6.04
N THR A 8 18.59 17.86 -6.09
CA THR A 8 17.72 18.59 -5.15
C THR A 8 16.27 18.15 -5.29
N SER A 9 15.76 18.04 -6.52
CA SER A 9 14.39 17.59 -6.79
C SER A 9 14.16 16.13 -6.34
N LEU A 10 15.11 15.24 -6.63
CA LEU A 10 15.07 13.85 -6.21
C LEU A 10 15.11 13.72 -4.68
N GLY A 11 16.05 14.42 -4.04
CA GLY A 11 16.23 14.39 -2.58
C GLY A 11 15.01 14.93 -1.83
N THR A 12 14.46 16.06 -2.27
CA THR A 12 13.24 16.63 -1.68
C THR A 12 12.06 15.68 -1.82
N SER A 13 11.83 15.15 -3.02
CA SER A 13 10.75 14.18 -3.28
C SER A 13 10.91 12.90 -2.44
N PHE A 14 12.14 12.40 -2.32
CA PHE A 14 12.45 11.22 -1.51
C PHE A 14 12.21 11.47 -0.01
N ILE A 15 12.61 12.62 0.53
CA ILE A 15 12.35 12.97 1.93
C ILE A 15 10.84 13.04 2.18
N ILE A 16 10.08 13.69 1.30
CA ILE A 16 8.62 13.75 1.40
C ILE A 16 8.03 12.33 1.39
N PHE A 17 8.49 11.47 0.48
CA PHE A 17 8.07 10.07 0.42
C PHE A 17 8.33 9.34 1.76
N VAL A 18 9.51 9.48 2.34
CA VAL A 18 9.85 8.85 3.63
C VAL A 18 8.92 9.34 4.76
N VAL A 19 8.66 10.66 4.83
CA VAL A 19 7.73 11.23 5.82
C VAL A 19 6.34 10.64 5.66
N LEU A 20 5.83 10.55 4.42
CA LEU A 20 4.52 9.96 4.13
C LEU A 20 4.46 8.48 4.50
N MET A 21 5.53 7.71 4.24
CA MET A 21 5.60 6.30 4.62
C MET A 21 5.57 6.11 6.15
N CYS A 22 6.24 6.97 6.91
CA CYS A 22 6.18 6.97 8.36
C CYS A 22 4.78 7.30 8.88
N LEU A 23 4.13 8.33 8.32
CA LEU A 23 2.76 8.69 8.66
C LEU A 23 1.77 7.57 8.34
N PHE A 24 1.91 6.93 7.19
CA PHE A 24 1.10 5.77 6.79
C PHE A 24 1.24 4.61 7.78
N ALA A 25 2.48 4.21 8.11
CA ALA A 25 2.72 3.11 9.04
C ALA A 25 2.13 3.42 10.43
N TRP A 26 2.29 4.67 10.89
CA TRP A 26 1.74 5.10 12.18
C TRP A 26 0.21 5.12 12.19
N LEU A 27 -0.42 5.77 11.21
CA LEU A 27 -1.88 5.94 11.18
C LEU A 27 -2.62 4.64 10.88
N SER A 28 -2.06 3.77 10.03
CA SER A 28 -2.66 2.46 9.73
C SER A 28 -2.60 1.48 10.89
N SER A 29 -1.67 1.68 11.84
CA SER A 29 -1.59 0.88 13.07
C SER A 29 -2.66 1.23 14.11
N LYS A 30 -3.35 2.38 13.96
CA LYS A 30 -4.36 2.83 14.92
C LYS A 30 -5.69 2.08 14.69
N PRO A 31 -6.27 1.42 15.71
CA PRO A 31 -7.50 0.64 15.55
C PRO A 31 -8.70 1.48 15.10
N GLY A 32 -8.76 2.76 15.50
CA GLY A 32 -9.81 3.69 15.05
C GLY A 32 -9.78 4.00 13.55
N ASN A 33 -8.65 3.76 12.87
CA ASN A 33 -8.49 4.05 11.44
C ASN A 33 -8.72 2.81 10.55
N THR A 34 -9.13 1.67 11.14
CA THR A 34 -9.35 0.41 10.40
C THR A 34 -10.37 0.57 9.28
N VAL A 35 -11.45 1.32 9.53
CA VAL A 35 -12.48 1.64 8.53
C VAL A 35 -11.95 2.46 7.34
N VAL A 36 -10.88 3.25 7.55
CA VAL A 36 -10.27 4.07 6.50
C VAL A 36 -9.30 3.23 5.66
N TYR A 37 -8.47 2.40 6.30
CA TYR A 37 -7.42 1.65 5.62
C TYR A 37 -7.84 0.29 5.07
N TYR A 38 -8.93 -0.30 5.59
CA TYR A 38 -9.39 -1.64 5.20
C TYR A 38 -10.91 -1.72 4.93
N PRO A 39 -11.54 -0.73 4.26
CA PRO A 39 -12.98 -0.73 4.06
C PRO A 39 -13.45 -1.95 3.25
N ASN A 40 -12.73 -2.32 2.19
CA ASN A 40 -13.13 -3.44 1.30
C ASN A 40 -13.16 -4.78 2.06
N ARG A 41 -12.20 -5.03 2.97
CA ARG A 41 -12.21 -6.23 3.82
C ARG A 41 -13.42 -6.24 4.76
N ILE A 42 -13.68 -5.11 5.41
CA ILE A 42 -14.81 -4.96 6.33
C ILE A 42 -16.15 -5.19 5.59
N LEU A 43 -16.30 -4.62 4.39
CA LEU A 43 -17.51 -4.81 3.57
C LEU A 43 -17.71 -6.27 3.14
N LYS A 44 -16.63 -7.04 3.01
CA LYS A 44 -16.66 -8.48 2.70
C LYS A 44 -16.78 -9.37 3.93
N GLY A 45 -16.96 -8.80 5.13
CA GLY A 45 -17.04 -9.55 6.39
C GLY A 45 -15.73 -10.22 6.78
N LEU A 46 -14.61 -9.80 6.18
CA LEU A 46 -13.28 -10.29 6.50
C LEU A 46 -12.69 -9.46 7.63
N ASP A 47 -11.85 -10.09 8.45
CA ASP A 47 -11.03 -9.35 9.37
C ASP A 47 -10.14 -8.36 8.60
N PRO A 48 -10.04 -7.10 9.04
CA PRO A 48 -9.05 -6.16 8.52
C PRO A 48 -7.62 -6.71 8.60
N TRP A 49 -7.43 -7.71 9.46
CA TRP A 49 -6.18 -8.39 9.77
C TRP A 49 -6.30 -9.89 9.50
N GLU A 50 -5.82 -10.39 8.36
CA GLU A 50 -5.50 -11.81 8.24
C GLU A 50 -4.21 -12.09 9.02
N GLY A 51 -4.29 -12.91 10.08
CA GLY A 51 -3.10 -13.48 10.75
C GLY A 51 -2.46 -12.67 11.89
N GLY A 52 -3.12 -11.64 12.45
CA GLY A 52 -2.82 -11.12 13.79
C GLY A 52 -1.48 -10.37 14.03
N SER A 53 -0.67 -10.07 13.02
CA SER A 53 0.61 -9.38 13.25
C SER A 53 0.43 -7.87 13.47
N ARG A 54 0.49 -7.45 14.74
CA ARG A 54 0.21 -6.09 15.23
C ARG A 54 1.10 -4.95 14.67
N THR A 55 2.12 -5.24 13.88
CA THR A 55 3.13 -4.26 13.43
C THR A 55 3.19 -4.16 11.90
N ARG A 56 2.40 -3.22 11.34
CA ARG A 56 2.63 -2.76 9.96
C ARG A 56 3.94 -1.99 9.92
N ASN A 57 5.00 -2.63 9.46
CA ASN A 57 6.22 -1.93 9.06
C ASN A 57 6.01 -1.40 7.63
N PRO A 58 6.74 -0.37 7.18
CA PRO A 58 6.59 0.17 5.82
C PRO A 58 7.02 -0.80 4.71
N PHE A 59 7.39 -2.05 5.04
CA PHE A 59 7.82 -3.09 4.10
C PHE A 59 6.85 -4.29 4.05
N THR A 60 5.94 -4.45 5.02
CA THR A 60 5.05 -5.61 5.11
C THR A 60 4.02 -5.56 4.00
N TRP A 61 3.50 -4.36 3.69
CA TRP A 61 2.58 -4.18 2.57
C TRP A 61 3.26 -4.45 1.22
N ILE A 62 4.55 -4.15 1.08
CA ILE A 62 5.32 -4.47 -0.14
C ILE A 62 5.40 -5.97 -0.30
N LYS A 63 5.79 -6.68 0.77
CA LYS A 63 5.87 -8.14 0.75
C LYS A 63 4.51 -8.78 0.45
N GLU A 64 3.44 -8.27 1.07
CA GLU A 64 2.07 -8.71 0.84
C GLU A 64 1.68 -8.52 -0.63
N ALA A 65 1.85 -7.32 -1.18
CA ALA A 65 1.56 -7.00 -2.57
C ALA A 65 2.35 -7.87 -3.57
N MET A 66 3.63 -8.12 -3.29
CA MET A 66 4.48 -8.98 -4.13
C MET A 66 4.12 -10.47 -4.01
N SER A 67 3.48 -10.88 -2.93
CA SER A 67 3.06 -12.28 -2.70
C SER A 67 1.64 -12.59 -3.18
N SER A 68 0.82 -11.56 -3.43
CA SER A 68 -0.55 -11.72 -3.92
C SER A 68 -0.57 -12.16 -5.38
N SER A 69 -1.39 -13.18 -5.68
CA SER A 69 -1.62 -13.62 -7.05
C SER A 69 -2.65 -12.75 -7.77
N GLU A 70 -2.68 -12.80 -9.11
CA GLU A 70 -3.73 -12.15 -9.89
C GLU A 70 -5.13 -12.66 -9.50
N GLN A 71 -5.26 -13.96 -9.20
CA GLN A 71 -6.51 -14.54 -8.74
C GLN A 71 -6.97 -13.94 -7.40
N ASP A 72 -6.04 -13.65 -6.48
CA ASP A 72 -6.35 -12.97 -5.24
C ASP A 72 -6.87 -11.55 -5.50
N VAL A 73 -6.26 -10.82 -6.45
CA VAL A 73 -6.72 -9.49 -6.86
C VAL A 73 -8.11 -9.55 -7.49
N ILE A 74 -8.39 -10.51 -8.37
CA ILE A 74 -9.70 -10.69 -8.99
C ILE A 74 -10.76 -11.00 -7.92
N ASN A 75 -10.46 -11.92 -7.00
CA ASN A 75 -11.38 -12.30 -5.93
C ASN A 75 -11.61 -11.14 -4.94
N MET A 76 -10.58 -10.34 -4.65
CA MET A 76 -10.63 -9.27 -3.66
C MET A 76 -11.14 -7.93 -4.22
N SER A 77 -10.86 -7.61 -5.47
CA SER A 77 -11.08 -6.28 -6.05
C SER A 77 -11.76 -6.29 -7.42
N GLY A 78 -12.01 -7.47 -7.99
CA GLY A 78 -12.68 -7.64 -9.28
C GLY A 78 -11.73 -7.61 -10.48
N LEU A 79 -12.28 -7.96 -11.65
CA LEU A 79 -11.54 -8.11 -12.90
C LEU A 79 -10.94 -6.78 -13.38
N ASP A 80 -11.68 -5.67 -13.28
CA ASP A 80 -11.22 -4.36 -13.74
C ASP A 80 -9.91 -3.92 -13.07
N THR A 81 -9.77 -4.22 -11.76
CA THR A 81 -8.55 -3.92 -11.01
C THR A 81 -7.38 -4.77 -11.50
N ALA A 82 -7.61 -6.05 -11.78
CA ALA A 82 -6.58 -6.95 -12.30
C ALA A 82 -6.08 -6.49 -13.68
N VAL A 83 -7.00 -6.14 -14.59
CA VAL A 83 -6.67 -5.61 -15.92
C VAL A 83 -5.85 -4.32 -15.80
N TYR A 84 -6.20 -3.42 -14.86
CA TYR A 84 -5.44 -2.20 -14.63
C TYR A 84 -4.01 -2.47 -14.13
N PHE A 85 -3.79 -3.46 -13.25
CA PHE A 85 -2.45 -3.85 -12.83
C PHE A 85 -1.62 -4.46 -13.96
N VAL A 86 -2.23 -5.27 -14.83
CA VAL A 86 -1.56 -5.79 -16.03
C VAL A 86 -1.16 -4.65 -16.96
N PHE A 87 -2.04 -3.67 -17.17
CA PHE A 87 -1.73 -2.49 -17.97
C PHE A 87 -0.53 -1.70 -17.44
N LEU A 88 -0.45 -1.48 -16.11
CA LEU A 88 0.69 -0.78 -15.49
C LEU A 88 2.02 -1.54 -15.56
N SER A 89 1.97 -2.86 -15.77
CA SER A 89 3.16 -3.71 -15.91
C SER A 89 3.73 -3.78 -17.32
N THR A 90 3.02 -3.20 -18.30
CA THR A 90 3.41 -3.13 -19.71
C THR A 90 4.24 -1.89 -19.99
#